data_AF-A0A4V6E8H1-F1
#
_entry.id   AF-A0A4V6E8H1-F1
#
_cell.length_a   1.000
_cell.length_b   1.000
_cell.length_c   1.000
_cell.angle_alpha   90.00
_cell.angle_beta   90.00
_cell.angle_gamma   90.00
#
_symmetry.space_group_name_H-M   'P 1'
#
loop_
_entity.id
_entity.type
_entity.pdbx_description
1 polymer ?
#
loop_
_entity_poly.entity_id
_entity_poly.type
_entity_poly.pdbx_seq_one_letter_code
_entity_poly.pdbx_strand_id
1 'polypeptide(L)'
;MTDPIPTGCGPVDDLLDGGFERGVVTQVYGPPAAGKTNLALAAAVEVAARGDRALYVDTEGLSIDRFEQVASGRLDRPDADETVEEIASRVIITEAYDFDDQREAVRDAAELAPEVDLIVVDSATGFYRLERADDAETGDSLRAVAKQVKHLLSLARRHDLAVVITNQVFSDPDSDRDRALAEGTDA
;
A
#
# COMPACT_ATOMS: atom_id res chain seq x y z
N MET A 1 14.82 16.68 -6.36
CA MET A 1 13.93 15.73 -5.70
C MET A 1 12.78 15.53 -6.66
N THR A 2 12.41 14.28 -6.87
CA THR A 2 11.39 13.85 -7.82
C THR A 2 10.02 14.07 -7.16
N ASP A 3 9.02 14.45 -7.95
CA ASP A 3 7.74 14.88 -7.38
C ASP A 3 7.02 13.73 -6.65
N PRO A 4 6.29 14.02 -5.54
CA PRO A 4 5.49 13.02 -4.83
C PRO A 4 4.42 12.38 -5.73
N ILE A 5 3.92 11.22 -5.31
CA ILE A 5 2.80 10.54 -5.95
C ILE A 5 1.49 11.04 -5.33
N PRO A 6 0.68 11.85 -6.04
CA PRO A 6 -0.60 12.28 -5.48
C PRO A 6 -1.55 11.11 -5.31
N THR A 7 -2.36 11.23 -4.28
CA THR A 7 -3.36 10.25 -3.87
C THR A 7 -4.63 10.32 -4.71
N GLY A 8 -4.79 11.39 -5.50
CA GLY A 8 -6.02 11.69 -6.22
C GLY A 8 -7.06 12.39 -5.33
N CYS A 9 -6.75 12.63 -4.05
CA CYS A 9 -7.58 13.36 -3.10
C CYS A 9 -6.87 14.66 -2.69
N GLY A 10 -7.27 15.79 -3.29
CA GLY A 10 -6.65 17.10 -3.04
C GLY A 10 -6.40 17.44 -1.56
N PRO A 11 -7.40 17.30 -0.66
CA PRO A 11 -7.18 17.57 0.77
C PRO A 11 -6.14 16.67 1.44
N VAL A 12 -5.96 15.43 0.97
CA VAL A 12 -4.93 14.52 1.48
C VAL A 12 -3.57 14.86 0.87
N ASP A 13 -3.54 15.22 -0.42
CA ASP A 13 -2.33 15.68 -1.08
C ASP A 13 -1.80 16.96 -0.42
N ASP A 14 -2.68 17.91 -0.08
CA ASP A 14 -2.33 19.13 0.67
C ASP A 14 -1.76 18.81 2.06
N LEU A 15 -2.30 17.80 2.75
CA LEU A 15 -1.79 17.34 4.05
C LEU A 15 -0.40 16.70 3.94
N LEU A 16 -0.11 16.07 2.80
CA LEU A 16 1.14 15.35 2.54
C LEU A 16 2.14 16.17 1.69
N ASP A 17 1.93 17.49 1.56
CA ASP A 17 2.77 18.37 0.73
C ASP A 17 2.92 17.88 -0.73
N GLY A 18 1.85 17.35 -1.31
CA GLY A 18 1.75 16.94 -2.72
C GLY A 18 1.45 15.45 -2.94
N GLY A 19 1.51 14.62 -1.90
CA GLY A 19 1.16 13.19 -1.97
C GLY A 19 2.17 12.28 -1.27
N PHE A 20 2.19 11.01 -1.65
CA PHE A 20 3.14 10.04 -1.10
C PHE A 20 4.57 10.33 -1.57
N GLU A 21 5.45 10.61 -0.62
CA GLU A 21 6.86 10.91 -0.90
C GLU A 21 7.60 9.68 -1.45
N ARG A 22 8.49 9.91 -2.44
CA ARG A 22 9.38 8.89 -3.01
C ARG A 22 10.57 8.61 -2.08
N GLY A 23 11.12 7.40 -2.13
CA GLY A 23 12.28 7.02 -1.31
C GLY A 23 11.95 6.71 0.16
N VAL A 24 10.66 6.71 0.53
CA VAL A 24 10.17 6.37 1.87
C VAL A 24 9.06 5.31 1.79
N VAL A 25 8.71 4.75 2.95
CA VAL A 25 7.55 3.89 3.12
C VAL A 25 6.52 4.68 3.92
N THR A 26 5.37 4.97 3.30
CA THR A 26 4.24 5.62 3.96
C THR A 26 3.26 4.57 4.46
N GLN A 27 2.89 4.64 5.73
CA GLN A 27 1.88 3.76 6.30
C GLN A 27 0.56 4.50 6.49
N VAL A 28 -0.51 3.96 5.90
CA VAL A 28 -1.89 4.44 6.10
C VAL A 28 -2.59 3.47 7.04
N TYR A 29 -2.93 3.93 8.25
CA TYR A 29 -3.58 3.10 9.26
C TYR A 29 -4.91 3.69 9.74
N GLY A 30 -5.80 2.82 10.19
CA GLY A 30 -7.15 3.21 10.62
C GLY A 30 -8.09 2.02 10.74
N PRO A 31 -9.29 2.21 11.31
CA PRO A 31 -10.28 1.15 11.45
C PRO A 31 -10.72 0.58 10.07
N PRO A 32 -11.32 -0.62 10.03
CA PRO A 32 -11.96 -1.13 8.82
C PRO A 32 -12.90 -0.09 8.19
N ALA A 33 -13.01 -0.10 6.87
CA ALA A 33 -13.83 0.86 6.10
C ALA A 33 -13.44 2.35 6.22
N ALA A 34 -12.31 2.71 6.84
CA ALA A 34 -11.80 4.09 6.90
C ALA A 34 -11.30 4.65 5.55
N GLY A 35 -11.32 3.86 4.47
CA GLY A 35 -10.92 4.31 3.13
C GLY A 35 -9.45 4.04 2.74
N LYS A 36 -8.71 3.26 3.53
CA LYS A 36 -7.27 2.96 3.30
C LYS A 36 -6.99 2.37 1.91
N THR A 37 -7.62 1.24 1.60
CA THR A 37 -7.58 0.56 0.28
C THR A 37 -7.98 1.52 -0.83
N ASN A 38 -9.03 2.31 -0.63
CA ASN A 38 -9.48 3.28 -1.63
C ASN A 38 -8.45 4.37 -1.92
N LEU A 39 -7.76 4.87 -0.89
CA LEU A 39 -6.72 5.88 -1.04
C LEU A 39 -5.50 5.29 -1.77
N ALA A 40 -5.10 4.06 -1.43
CA ALA A 40 -3.98 3.40 -2.07
C ALA A 40 -4.28 3.04 -3.54
N LEU A 41 -5.50 2.55 -3.82
CA LEU A 41 -6.00 2.28 -5.16
C LEU A 41 -6.09 3.56 -6.01
N ALA A 42 -6.59 4.65 -5.45
CA ALA A 42 -6.64 5.93 -6.14
C ALA A 42 -5.24 6.44 -6.51
N ALA A 43 -4.26 6.33 -5.61
CA ALA A 43 -2.87 6.66 -5.92
C ALA A 43 -2.29 5.78 -7.04
N ALA A 44 -2.57 4.47 -7.05
CA ALA A 44 -2.14 3.59 -8.14
C ALA A 44 -2.76 3.97 -9.48
N VAL A 45 -4.05 4.35 -9.48
CA VAL A 45 -4.74 4.88 -10.66
C VAL A 45 -4.15 6.20 -11.12
N GLU A 46 -3.77 7.11 -10.21
CA GLU A 46 -3.10 8.38 -10.57
C GLU A 46 -1.74 8.16 -11.24
N VAL A 47 -0.95 7.19 -10.75
CA VAL A 47 0.32 6.79 -11.38
C VAL A 47 0.06 6.26 -12.79
N ALA A 48 -0.88 5.32 -12.92
CA ALA A 48 -1.25 4.74 -14.19
C ALA A 48 -1.78 5.77 -15.20
N ALA A 49 -2.59 6.72 -14.74
CA ALA A 49 -3.17 7.81 -15.54
C ALA A 49 -2.12 8.83 -16.03
N ARG A 50 -0.90 8.79 -15.48
CA ARG A 50 0.25 9.63 -15.91
C ARG A 50 1.15 8.91 -16.90
N GLY A 51 0.82 7.66 -17.24
CA GLY A 51 1.61 6.81 -18.13
C GLY A 51 2.66 5.96 -17.41
N ASP A 52 2.79 6.09 -16.09
CA ASP A 52 3.71 5.32 -15.25
C ASP A 52 3.04 4.03 -14.76
N ARG A 53 3.80 3.14 -14.10
CA ARG A 53 3.29 1.85 -13.62
C ARG A 53 3.26 1.77 -12.11
N ALA A 54 2.27 1.06 -11.58
CA ALA A 54 2.15 0.76 -10.16
C ALA A 54 2.09 -0.75 -9.93
N LEU A 55 2.74 -1.22 -8.87
CA LEU A 55 2.58 -2.57 -8.34
C LEU A 55 1.63 -2.53 -7.15
N TYR A 56 0.61 -3.38 -7.15
CA TYR A 56 -0.36 -3.51 -6.08
C TYR A 56 -0.34 -4.95 -5.56
N VAL A 57 0.21 -5.15 -4.37
CA VAL A 57 0.14 -6.43 -3.66
C VAL A 57 -1.13 -6.43 -2.83
N ASP A 58 -2.08 -7.27 -3.22
CA ASP A 58 -3.40 -7.39 -2.61
C ASP A 58 -3.49 -8.63 -1.72
N THR A 59 -3.88 -8.45 -0.47
CA THR A 59 -4.10 -9.54 0.50
C THR A 59 -5.53 -9.63 1.00
N GLU A 60 -6.38 -8.64 0.70
CA GLU A 60 -7.76 -8.55 1.21
C GLU A 60 -8.83 -8.74 0.13
N GLY A 61 -8.44 -8.83 -1.15
CA GLY A 61 -9.33 -9.06 -2.28
C GLY A 61 -9.83 -7.77 -2.90
N LEU A 62 -9.04 -7.22 -3.82
CA LEU A 62 -9.34 -6.00 -4.56
C LEU A 62 -10.48 -6.25 -5.56
N SER A 63 -11.56 -5.50 -5.41
CA SER A 63 -12.69 -5.58 -6.33
C SER A 63 -12.37 -4.91 -7.67
N ILE A 64 -12.56 -5.66 -8.77
CA ILE A 64 -12.46 -5.14 -10.14
C ILE A 64 -13.47 -4.01 -10.37
N ASP A 65 -14.74 -4.19 -9.96
CA ASP A 65 -15.76 -3.15 -10.05
C ASP A 65 -15.31 -1.86 -9.34
N ARG A 66 -14.61 -1.99 -8.20
CA ARG A 66 -14.08 -0.84 -7.47
C ARG A 66 -12.93 -0.18 -8.21
N PHE A 67 -12.03 -0.96 -8.79
CA PHE A 67 -10.97 -0.43 -9.66
C PHE A 67 -11.57 0.38 -10.82
N GLU A 68 -12.53 -0.18 -11.54
CA GLU A 68 -13.20 0.47 -12.68
C GLU A 68 -13.89 1.78 -12.26
N GLN A 69 -14.54 1.81 -11.10
CA GLN A 69 -15.15 3.02 -10.55
C GLN A 69 -14.11 4.13 -10.28
N VAL A 70 -12.97 3.77 -9.68
CA VAL A 70 -11.91 4.74 -9.36
C VAL A 70 -11.23 5.22 -10.63
N ALA A 71 -10.93 4.33 -11.57
CA ALA A 71 -10.36 4.66 -12.87
C ALA A 71 -11.31 5.56 -13.67
N SER A 72 -12.59 5.22 -13.78
CA SER A 72 -13.59 6.04 -14.47
C SER A 72 -13.72 7.43 -13.84
N GLY A 73 -13.77 7.51 -12.51
CA GLY A 73 -13.84 8.80 -11.81
C GLY A 73 -12.59 9.67 -12.01
N ARG A 74 -11.41 9.08 -12.26
CA ARG A 74 -10.20 9.82 -12.64
C ARG A 74 -10.30 10.38 -14.06
N LEU A 75 -10.97 9.67 -14.96
CA LEU A 75 -11.17 10.07 -16.36
C LEU A 75 -12.21 11.19 -16.54
N ASP A 76 -13.06 11.44 -15.54
CA ASP A 76 -13.96 12.59 -15.54
C ASP A 76 -13.23 13.95 -15.39
N ARG A 77 -11.92 13.93 -15.13
CA ARG A 77 -11.11 15.15 -15.01
C ARG A 77 -10.78 15.75 -16.37
N PRO A 78 -10.66 17.09 -16.49
CA PRO A 78 -10.49 17.77 -17.78
C PRO A 78 -9.19 17.41 -18.52
N ASP A 79 -8.20 16.88 -17.81
CA ASP A 79 -6.87 16.51 -18.30
C ASP A 79 -6.75 15.04 -18.72
N ALA A 80 -7.83 14.25 -18.65
CA ALA A 80 -7.81 12.84 -19.02
C ALA A 80 -7.96 12.63 -20.54
N ASP A 81 -7.08 11.83 -21.12
CA ASP A 81 -7.10 11.41 -22.54
C ASP A 81 -6.84 9.90 -22.68
N GLU A 82 -7.17 9.14 -21.63
CA GLU A 82 -6.93 7.69 -21.56
C GLU A 82 -8.23 6.90 -21.39
N THR A 83 -8.20 5.61 -21.67
CA THR A 83 -9.28 4.67 -21.33
C THR A 83 -9.00 3.91 -20.03
N VAL A 84 -10.04 3.28 -19.48
CA VAL A 84 -9.90 2.42 -18.29
C VAL A 84 -8.96 1.25 -18.58
N GLU A 85 -8.98 0.69 -19.79
CA GLU A 85 -8.09 -0.40 -20.22
C GLU A 85 -6.63 0.05 -20.28
N GLU A 86 -6.36 1.27 -20.73
CA GLU A 86 -5.01 1.84 -20.74
C GLU A 86 -4.48 2.01 -19.32
N ILE A 87 -5.28 2.55 -18.40
CA ILE A 87 -4.97 2.64 -16.97
C ILE A 87 -4.72 1.24 -16.39
N ALA A 88 -5.63 0.28 -16.64
CA ALA A 88 -5.53 -1.08 -16.13
C ALA A 88 -4.25 -1.79 -16.60
N SER A 89 -3.79 -1.53 -17.83
CA SER A 89 -2.57 -2.13 -18.37
C SER A 89 -1.28 -1.73 -17.63
N ARG A 90 -1.34 -0.68 -16.79
CA ARG A 90 -0.20 -0.15 -16.02
C ARG A 90 -0.29 -0.42 -14.53
N VAL A 91 -1.37 -1.03 -14.05
CA VAL A 91 -1.51 -1.47 -12.65
C VAL A 91 -1.30 -2.98 -12.59
N ILE A 92 -0.13 -3.37 -12.11
CA ILE A 92 0.23 -4.78 -11.90
C ILE A 92 -0.33 -5.21 -10.56
N ILE A 93 -1.21 -6.21 -10.55
CA ILE A 93 -1.81 -6.73 -9.33
C ILE A 93 -1.20 -8.10 -9.03
N THR A 94 -0.73 -8.29 -7.79
CA THR A 94 -0.27 -9.57 -7.27
C THR A 94 -1.10 -9.91 -6.05
N GLU A 95 -1.85 -11.00 -6.13
CA GLU A 95 -2.64 -11.51 -5.00
C GLU A 95 -1.76 -12.35 -4.08
N ALA A 96 -1.93 -12.19 -2.78
CA ALA A 96 -1.29 -12.99 -1.75
C ALA A 96 -2.36 -13.51 -0.77
N TYR A 97 -2.46 -14.83 -0.65
CA TYR A 97 -3.53 -15.49 0.10
C TYR A 97 -3.11 -15.89 1.51
N ASP A 98 -1.81 -15.88 1.79
CA ASP A 98 -1.22 -16.09 3.11
C ASP A 98 0.05 -15.25 3.32
N PHE A 99 0.69 -15.43 4.49
CA PHE A 99 1.90 -14.69 4.85
C PHE A 99 3.13 -15.09 4.01
N ASP A 100 3.18 -16.34 3.53
CA ASP A 100 4.26 -16.82 2.69
C ASP A 100 4.16 -16.20 1.30
N ASP A 101 2.96 -16.17 0.71
CA ASP A 101 2.65 -15.49 -0.54
C ASP A 101 3.02 -14.02 -0.46
N GLN A 102 2.62 -13.33 0.62
CA GLN A 102 2.93 -11.91 0.82
C GLN A 102 4.45 -11.69 0.85
N ARG A 103 5.20 -12.56 1.54
CA ARG A 103 6.66 -12.45 1.61
C ARG A 103 7.28 -12.66 0.22
N GLU A 104 6.77 -13.60 -0.56
CA GLU A 104 7.23 -13.84 -1.92
C GLU A 104 6.92 -12.65 -2.83
N ALA A 105 5.67 -12.14 -2.83
CA ALA A 105 5.27 -10.96 -3.58
C ALA A 105 6.13 -9.72 -3.25
N VAL A 106 6.42 -9.48 -1.96
CA VAL A 106 7.30 -8.37 -1.53
C VAL A 106 8.75 -8.57 -2.00
N ARG A 107 9.22 -9.82 -2.07
CA ARG A 107 10.56 -10.13 -2.58
C ARG A 107 10.63 -9.91 -4.09
N ASP A 108 9.62 -10.37 -4.82
CA ASP A 108 9.55 -10.31 -6.28
C ASP A 108 9.27 -8.90 -6.78
N ALA A 109 8.73 -8.03 -5.92
CA ALA A 109 8.64 -6.59 -6.16
C ALA A 109 10.00 -5.96 -6.54
N ALA A 110 11.13 -6.56 -6.14
CA ALA A 110 12.46 -6.11 -6.53
C ALA A 110 12.72 -6.21 -8.05
N GLU A 111 12.07 -7.15 -8.74
CA GLU A 111 12.20 -7.32 -10.18
C GLU A 111 11.42 -6.25 -10.95
N LEU A 112 10.27 -5.83 -10.41
CA LEU A 112 9.40 -4.80 -10.99
C LEU A 112 9.79 -3.38 -10.55
N ALA A 113 10.52 -3.23 -9.43
CA ALA A 113 10.93 -1.94 -8.89
C ALA A 113 11.59 -0.97 -9.89
N PRO A 114 12.41 -1.41 -10.87
CA PRO A 114 12.96 -0.51 -11.88
C PRO A 114 11.93 0.05 -12.88
N GLU A 115 10.74 -0.54 -12.96
CA GLU A 115 9.70 -0.23 -13.95
C GLU A 115 8.45 0.43 -13.34
N VAL A 116 8.39 0.59 -12.01
CA VAL A 116 7.23 1.14 -11.30
C VAL A 116 7.60 2.36 -10.45
N ASP A 117 6.64 3.26 -10.31
CA ASP A 117 6.76 4.48 -9.52
C ASP A 117 6.09 4.39 -8.14
N LEU A 118 5.21 3.39 -7.97
CA LEU A 118 4.50 3.12 -6.74
C LEU A 118 4.42 1.62 -6.48
N ILE A 119 4.71 1.22 -5.24
CA ILE A 119 4.40 -0.10 -4.72
C ILE A 119 3.37 0.06 -3.59
N VAL A 120 2.22 -0.60 -3.72
CA VAL A 120 1.21 -0.71 -2.66
C VAL A 120 1.25 -2.12 -2.06
N VAL A 121 1.18 -2.21 -0.73
CA VAL A 121 0.90 -3.46 -0.01
C VAL A 121 -0.38 -3.27 0.81
N ASP A 122 -1.48 -3.85 0.34
CA ASP A 122 -2.81 -3.73 0.92
C ASP A 122 -3.38 -5.11 1.28
N SER A 123 -3.26 -5.60 2.51
CA SER A 123 -2.59 -5.02 3.68
C SER A 123 -1.44 -5.89 4.19
N ALA A 124 -0.49 -5.27 4.89
CA ALA A 124 0.66 -5.99 5.46
C ALA A 124 0.35 -6.77 6.74
N THR A 125 -0.90 -6.76 7.24
CA THR A 125 -1.22 -7.22 8.61
C THR A 125 -2.39 -8.19 8.74
N GLY A 126 -3.16 -8.44 7.69
CA GLY A 126 -4.24 -9.44 7.72
C GLY A 126 -3.75 -10.80 8.24
N PHE A 127 -2.57 -11.24 7.80
CA PHE A 127 -2.01 -12.55 8.16
C PHE A 127 -1.33 -12.60 9.53
N TYR A 128 -0.72 -11.50 9.99
CA TYR A 128 -0.16 -11.41 11.35
C TYR A 128 -1.21 -11.57 12.46
N ARG A 129 -2.47 -11.24 12.15
CA ARG A 129 -3.60 -11.39 13.09
C ARG A 129 -3.99 -12.86 13.28
N LEU A 130 -3.77 -13.72 12.29
CA LEU A 130 -4.13 -15.14 12.35
C LEU A 130 -3.11 -15.98 13.11
N GLU A 131 -1.83 -15.62 13.06
CA GLU A 131 -0.73 -16.31 13.77
C GLU A 131 -0.65 -15.97 15.28
N ARG A 132 -1.50 -15.07 15.77
CA ARG A 132 -1.50 -14.62 17.18
C ARG A 132 -2.05 -15.62 18.21
N ALA A 133 -2.41 -16.82 17.79
CA ALA A 133 -2.91 -17.83 18.73
C ALA A 133 -1.82 -18.38 19.66
N ASP A 134 -0.53 -18.22 19.32
CA ASP A 134 0.60 -18.74 20.10
C ASP A 134 1.68 -17.65 20.38
N ASP A 135 1.89 -17.35 21.66
CA ASP A 135 2.75 -16.24 22.15
C ASP A 135 4.23 -16.30 21.67
N ALA A 136 4.73 -17.47 21.27
CA ALA A 136 6.09 -17.64 20.75
C ALA A 136 6.24 -17.18 19.28
N GLU A 137 5.18 -17.31 18.48
CA GLU A 137 5.20 -16.99 17.03
C GLU A 137 5.07 -15.47 16.80
N THR A 138 4.42 -14.76 17.73
CA THR A 138 4.18 -13.31 17.66
C THR A 138 5.46 -12.48 17.45
N GLY A 139 6.57 -12.88 18.07
CA GLY A 139 7.87 -12.19 17.94
C GLY A 139 8.56 -12.43 16.59
N ASP A 140 8.36 -13.60 15.99
CA ASP A 140 8.96 -13.96 14.71
C ASP A 140 8.21 -13.32 13.55
N SER A 141 6.88 -13.24 13.62
CA SER A 141 6.06 -12.54 12.62
C SER A 141 6.35 -11.04 12.58
N LEU A 142 6.53 -10.38 13.75
CA LEU A 142 6.92 -8.96 13.79
C LEU A 142 8.30 -8.72 13.16
N ARG A 143 9.27 -9.61 13.41
CA ARG A 143 10.59 -9.55 12.77
C ARG A 143 10.50 -9.76 11.26
N ALA A 144 9.63 -10.67 10.81
CA ALA A 144 9.41 -10.92 9.39
C ALA A 144 8.81 -9.69 8.69
N VAL A 145 7.80 -9.05 9.27
CA VAL A 145 7.23 -7.80 8.75
C VAL A 145 8.29 -6.68 8.72
N ALA A 146 9.07 -6.52 9.79
CA ALA A 146 10.15 -5.52 9.81
C ALA A 146 11.19 -5.75 8.69
N LYS A 147 11.50 -7.01 8.35
CA LYS A 147 12.36 -7.34 7.21
C LYS A 147 11.71 -6.95 5.88
N GLN A 148 10.41 -7.19 5.71
CA GLN A 148 9.67 -6.78 4.51
C GLN A 148 9.67 -5.26 4.35
N VAL A 149 9.32 -4.50 5.39
CA VAL A 149 9.34 -3.03 5.37
C VAL A 149 10.74 -2.49 5.07
N LYS A 150 11.78 -3.07 5.66
CA LYS A 150 13.17 -2.70 5.36
C LYS A 150 13.55 -2.99 3.90
N HIS A 151 13.05 -4.10 3.35
CA HIS A 151 13.27 -4.44 1.95
C HIS A 151 12.59 -3.41 1.04
N LEU A 152 11.31 -3.12 1.26
CA LEU A 152 10.55 -2.11 0.51
C LEU A 152 11.18 -0.72 0.60
N LEU A 153 11.62 -0.29 1.79
CA LEU A 153 12.35 0.97 1.95
C LEU A 153 13.66 0.99 1.14
N SER A 154 14.35 -0.15 1.07
CA SER A 154 15.55 -0.25 0.22
C SER A 154 15.20 -0.14 -1.26
N LEU A 155 14.06 -0.69 -1.72
CA LEU A 155 13.60 -0.54 -3.10
C LEU A 155 13.23 0.91 -3.38
N ALA A 156 12.42 1.53 -2.51
CA ALA A 156 12.02 2.93 -2.58
C ALA A 156 13.23 3.85 -2.82
N ARG A 157 14.29 3.71 -2.02
CA ARG A 157 15.49 4.55 -2.13
C ARG A 157 16.37 4.27 -3.34
N ARG A 158 16.42 3.01 -3.79
CA ARG A 158 17.29 2.60 -4.92
C ARG A 158 16.68 2.96 -6.26
N HIS A 159 15.37 2.90 -6.36
CA HIS A 159 14.61 3.11 -7.59
C HIS A 159 13.82 4.42 -7.59
N ASP A 160 13.90 5.21 -6.50
CA ASP A 160 13.23 6.50 -6.36
C ASP A 160 11.70 6.40 -6.56
N LEU A 161 11.12 5.34 -6.01
CA LEU A 161 9.68 5.05 -6.04
C LEU A 161 9.04 5.34 -4.67
N ALA A 162 7.73 5.52 -4.65
CA ALA A 162 6.95 5.59 -3.41
C ALA A 162 6.49 4.19 -2.98
N VAL A 163 6.44 3.94 -1.67
CA VAL A 163 5.83 2.72 -1.11
C VAL A 163 4.70 3.12 -0.18
N VAL A 164 3.55 2.49 -0.34
CA VAL A 164 2.38 2.66 0.53
C VAL A 164 2.00 1.32 1.14
N ILE A 165 1.86 1.28 2.46
CA ILE A 165 1.39 0.10 3.19
C ILE A 165 0.11 0.45 3.93
N THR A 166 -0.93 -0.35 3.78
CA THR A 166 -2.13 -0.21 4.60
C THR A 166 -2.04 -1.08 5.85
N ASN A 167 -2.61 -0.59 6.95
CA ASN A 167 -2.66 -1.31 8.21
C ASN A 167 -3.99 -1.06 8.93
N GLN A 168 -4.50 -2.04 9.64
CA GLN A 168 -5.70 -1.91 10.46
C GLN A 168 -5.31 -1.75 11.94
N VAL A 169 -5.86 -0.72 12.62
CA VAL A 169 -5.80 -0.62 14.08
C VAL A 169 -6.90 -1.48 14.71
N PHE A 170 -6.60 -2.06 15.88
CA PHE A 170 -7.57 -2.76 16.72
C PHE A 170 -7.42 -2.24 18.15
N SER A 171 -8.54 -1.98 18.80
CA SER A 171 -8.60 -1.57 20.21
C SER A 171 -8.65 -2.85 21.05
N ASP A 172 -7.67 -3.04 21.93
CA ASP A 172 -7.70 -4.10 22.93
C ASP A 172 -8.89 -3.84 23.88
N PRO A 173 -9.89 -4.74 23.99
CA PRO A 173 -11.11 -4.48 24.77
C PRO A 173 -10.87 -4.23 26.27
N ASP A 174 -9.69 -4.55 26.79
CA ASP A 174 -9.29 -4.28 28.19
C ASP A 174 -8.47 -2.99 28.37
N SER A 175 -8.18 -2.24 27.31
CA SER A 175 -7.48 -0.96 27.43
C SER A 175 -8.07 0.09 26.46
N ASP A 176 -8.52 1.22 27.01
CA ASP A 176 -8.97 2.41 26.26
C ASP A 176 -7.82 3.11 25.49
N ARG A 177 -7.03 2.37 24.71
CA ARG A 177 -5.95 2.89 23.87
C ARG A 177 -5.91 2.16 22.52
N ASP A 178 -6.26 2.88 21.47
CA ASP A 178 -5.96 2.47 20.09
C ASP A 178 -4.44 2.44 19.92
N ARG A 179 -3.86 1.24 19.75
CA ARG A 179 -2.42 1.07 19.48
C ARG A 179 -2.19 0.62 18.05
N ALA A 180 -1.37 1.37 17.32
CA ALA A 180 -0.81 0.92 16.06
C ALA A 180 0.27 -0.14 16.35
N LEU A 181 0.24 -1.24 15.58
CA LEU A 181 1.08 -2.43 15.77
C LEU A 181 2.60 -2.19 15.61
N ALA A 182 3.03 -1.00 15.17
CA ALA A 182 4.43 -0.69 14.92
C ALA A 182 5.17 -0.06 16.13
N GLU A 183 4.47 0.35 17.18
CA GLU A 183 5.11 0.96 18.35
C GLU A 183 5.50 -0.09 19.40
N GLY A 184 6.50 -0.90 19.04
CA GLY A 184 7.33 -1.55 20.04
C GLY A 184 8.31 -0.54 20.62
N THR A 185 7.97 0.07 21.76
CA THR A 185 8.98 0.66 22.65
C THR A 185 8.77 0.16 24.07
N ASP A 186 9.92 -0.16 24.66
CA ASP A 186 10.16 -0.95 25.86
C ASP A 186 9.32 -0.58 27.10
N ALA A 187 9.00 -1.61 27.87
CA ALA A 187 8.93 -1.55 29.33
C ALA A 187 9.64 -2.77 29.92
#